data_AF-A0A4U9VJ02-F1
#
_entry.id   AF-A0A4U9VJ02-F1
#
_cell.length_a   1.000
_cell.length_b   1.000
_cell.length_c   1.000
_cell.angle_alpha   90.00
_cell.angle_beta   90.00
_cell.angle_gamma   90.00
#
_symmetry.space_group_name_H-M   'P 1'
#
loop_
_entity.id
_entity.type
_entity.pdbx_description
1 polymer ?
#
loop_
_entity_poly.entity_id
_entity_poly.type
_entity_poly.pdbx_seq_one_letter_code
_entity_poly.pdbx_strand_id
1 'polypeptide(L)' 'MVYQAYVAPGPFRINDLYQTGQGGDLTVTVTEADGSVRTWTQAFSALPVMQRPGGVEV' A
#
# COMPACT_ATOMS: atom_id res chain seq x y z
N MET A 1 0.74 4.10 8.92
CA MET A 1 1.52 4.66 7.79
C MET A 1 2.43 3.56 7.29
N VAL A 2 2.24 3.12 6.04
CA VAL A 2 2.82 1.86 5.52
C VAL A 2 4.03 2.11 4.62
N TYR A 3 4.10 3.28 3.97
CA TYR A 3 5.20 3.68 3.10
C TYR A 3 5.24 5.22 2.97
N GLN A 4 6.44 5.80 2.86
CA GLN A 4 6.64 7.20 2.50
C GLN A 4 7.96 7.35 1.74
N ALA A 5 7.94 8.02 0.59
CA ALA A 5 9.12 8.36 -0.18
C ALA A 5 8.93 9.67 -0.95
N TYR A 6 10.04 10.33 -1.27
CA TYR A 6 10.07 11.45 -2.22
C TYR A 6 10.33 10.92 -3.63
N VAL A 7 9.59 11.43 -4.62
CA VAL A 7 9.72 11.05 -6.04
C VAL A 7 10.00 12.27 -6.89
N ALA A 8 10.69 12.06 -8.02
CA ALA A 8 10.94 13.12 -8.98
C ALA A 8 9.64 13.56 -9.69
N PRO A 9 9.58 14.79 -10.23
CA PRO A 9 8.45 15.24 -11.03
C PRO A 9 8.24 14.35 -12.26
N GLY A 10 6.99 13.94 -12.50
CA GLY A 10 6.61 13.07 -13.61
C GLY A 10 5.97 11.75 -13.17
N PRO A 11 5.70 10.83 -14.11
CA PRO A 11 5.15 9.52 -13.79
C PRO A 11 6.10 8.72 -12.90
N PHE A 12 5.58 8.16 -11.80
CA PHE A 12 6.33 7.31 -10.89
C PHE A 12 5.58 6.01 -10.62
N ARG A 13 6.31 4.99 -10.15
CA ARG A 13 5.77 3.69 -9.75
C ARG A 13 6.42 3.24 -8.45
N ILE A 14 5.61 2.85 -7.49
CA ILE A 14 6.03 2.20 -6.24
C ILE A 14 5.65 0.73 -6.36
N ASN A 15 6.62 -0.18 -6.24
CA ASN A 15 6.42 -1.63 -6.40
C ASN A 15 6.94 -2.46 -5.22
N ASP A 16 7.46 -1.79 -4.19
CA ASP A 16 8.15 -2.32 -3.02
C ASP A 16 7.34 -2.13 -1.72
N LEU A 17 6.02 -2.07 -1.84
CA LEU A 17 5.13 -2.01 -0.68
C LEU A 17 5.14 -3.35 0.04
N TYR A 18 5.62 -3.37 1.29
CA TYR A 18 5.51 -4.54 2.17
C TYR A 18 4.04 -4.74 2.58
N GLN A 19 3.45 -5.85 2.14
CA GLN A 19 2.12 -6.28 2.54
C GLN A 19 2.14 -6.73 4.01
N THR A 20 1.63 -5.92 4.94
CA THR A 20 1.47 -6.31 6.36
C THR A 20 0.28 -7.24 6.60
N GLY A 21 -0.03 -8.10 5.64
CA GLY A 21 -0.76 -9.34 5.90
C GLY A 21 -2.28 -9.30 5.86
N GLN A 22 -2.97 -8.18 5.64
CA GLN A 22 -4.43 -8.21 5.50
C GLN A 22 -4.87 -7.31 4.33
N GLY A 23 -5.66 -7.88 3.42
CA GLY A 23 -6.32 -7.13 2.36
C GLY A 23 -7.14 -5.97 2.92
N GLY A 24 -7.26 -4.88 2.16
CA GLY A 24 -7.90 -3.66 2.61
C GLY A 24 -7.72 -2.52 1.60
N ASP A 25 -8.09 -1.32 2.00
CA ASP A 25 -7.97 -0.15 1.15
C ASP A 25 -6.66 0.60 1.43
N LEU A 26 -5.90 0.94 0.39
CA LEU A 26 -4.71 1.78 0.48
C LEU A 26 -5.12 3.24 0.30
N THR A 27 -5.09 4.02 1.37
CA THR A 27 -5.18 5.48 1.26
C THR A 27 -3.84 6.03 0.80
N VAL A 28 -3.81 6.57 -0.41
CA VAL A 28 -2.63 7.21 -1.01
C VAL A 28 -2.78 8.72 -0.89
N THR A 29 -1.75 9.36 -0.33
CA THR A 29 -1.66 10.82 -0.24
C THR A 29 -0.38 11.26 -0.92
N VAL A 30 -0.51 12.14 -1.92
CA VAL A 30 0.62 12.78 -2.61
C VAL A 30 0.61 14.25 -2.26
N THR A 31 1.71 14.72 -1.68
CA THR A 31 1.95 16.14 -1.43
C THR A 31 2.89 16.65 -2.51
N GLU A 32 2.41 17.57 -3.32
CA GLU A 32 3.18 18.19 -4.40
C GLU A 32 3.98 19.40 -3.86
N ALA A 33 5.01 19.82 -4.61
CA ALA A 33 5.93 20.87 -4.18
C ALA A 33 5.28 22.27 -4.08
N ASP A 34 4.15 22.45 -4.76
CA ASP A 34 3.31 23.65 -4.68
C ASP A 34 2.39 23.67 -3.44
N GLY A 35 2.44 22.61 -2.62
CA GLY A 35 1.61 22.44 -1.44
C GLY A 35 0.24 21.80 -1.72
N SER A 36 -0.05 21.44 -2.97
CA SER A 36 -1.28 20.71 -3.30
C SER A 36 -1.22 19.28 -2.74
N VAL A 37 -2.38 18.78 -2.29
CA VAL A 37 -2.50 17.44 -1.73
C VAL A 37 -3.54 16.66 -2.51
N ARG A 38 -3.13 15.51 -3.02
CA ARG A 38 -3.99 14.58 -3.76
C ARG A 38 -4.15 13.31 -2.96
N THR A 39 -5.38 13.02 -2.57
CA THR A 39 -5.71 11.84 -1.79
C THR A 39 -6.68 10.97 -2.56
N TRP A 40 -6.40 9.68 -2.67
CA TRP A 40 -7.32 8.70 -3.23
C TRP A 40 -7.17 7.35 -2.53
N THR A 41 -8.18 6.52 -2.70
CA THR A 41 -8.21 5.17 -2.15
C THR A 41 -8.00 4.16 -3.26
N GLN A 42 -6.95 3.36 -3.15
CA GLN A 42 -6.69 2.24 -4.05
C GLN A 42 -7.12 0.95 -3.35
N ALA A 43 -8.16 0.31 -3.88
CA ALA A 43 -8.57 -1.00 -3.39
C ALA A 43 -7.40 -2.00 -3.54
N PHE A 44 -7.11 -2.73 -2.48
CA PHE A 44 -6.03 -3.71 -2.43
C PHE A 44 -6.52 -5.05 -1.90
N SER A 45 -6.36 -6.10 -2.71
CA SER A 45 -6.64 -7.46 -2.28
C SER A 45 -5.33 -8.23 -2.19
N ALA A 46 -5.03 -8.75 -1.00
CA ALA A 46 -3.99 -9.76 -0.85
C ALA A 46 -4.65 -11.14 -1.00
N LEU A 47 -4.01 -12.04 -1.75
CA LEU A 47 -4.45 -13.43 -1.77
C LEU A 47 -4.31 -14.00 -0.35
N PRO A 48 -5.32 -14.73 0.16
CA PRO A 48 -5.17 -15.47 1.40
C PRO A 48 -3.94 -16.37 1.31
N VAL A 49 -3.09 -16.35 2.34
CA VAL A 49 -1.99 -17.31 2.43
C VAL A 49 -2.62 -18.69 2.60
N MET A 50 -2.29 -19.63 1.71
CA MET A 50 -2.75 -21.01 1.88
C MET A 50 -2.16 -21.56 3.18
N GLN A 51 -3.01 -21.79 4.17
CA GLN A 51 -2.60 -22.45 5.41
C GLN A 51 -2.47 -23.96 5.15
N ARG A 52 -1.41 -24.57 5.69
CA ARG A 52 -1.32 -26.03 5.76
C ARG A 52 -2.49 -26.53 6.62
N PRO A 53 -3.21 -27.59 6.22
CA PRO A 53 -4.22 -28.21 7.08
C PRO A 53 -3.59 -28.56 8.45
N GLY A 54 -4.08 -27.94 9.53
CA GLY A 54 -3.59 -28.15 10.90
C GLY A 54 -2.77 -27.02 11.53
N GLY A 55 -2.56 -25.88 10.85
CA GLY A 55 -1.94 -24.70 11.44
C GLY A 55 -2.96 -23.90 12.27
N VAL A 56 -3.04 -24.17 13.57
CA VAL A 56 -3.74 -23.30 14.52
C VAL A 56 -2.89 -22.02 14.67
N GLU A 57 -3.47 -20.87 14.35
CA GLU A 57 -2.95 -19.58 14.83
C GLU A 57 -3.37 -19.45 16.29
N VAL A 58 -2.38 -19.47 17.19
CA VAL A 58 -2.56 -19.30 18.64
C VAL A 58 -2.55 -17.83 18.98
#